data_AF-A0A1C3WQA5-F1
#
_entry.id   AF-A0A1C3WQA5-F1
#
_cell.length_a   1.000
_cell.length_b   1.000
_cell.length_c   1.000
_cell.angle_alpha   90.00
_cell.angle_beta   90.00
_cell.angle_gamma   90.00
#
_symmetry.space_group_name_H-M   'P 1'
#
loop_
_entity.id
_entity.type
_entity.pdbx_description
1 polymer ?
#
loop_
_entity_poly.entity_id
_entity_poly.type
_entity_poly.pdbx_seq_one_letter_code
_entity_poly.pdbx_strand_id
1 'polypeptide(L)'
;MAAFLTKEDIRRALADENLSQFEDRVLATVKPAIDFVRRQRKDKDLPVGISKMGGLPDLPTGFRWPTRTALAHETGNEPTASRDIYDEMREEARRKEFSLAFFAQLNLNTLSLEAGFDLDLPDSGILYIFEDITAYDEHEAYCVFRIEENLGRLERHTPPEELVLLSDAKDPTLPFSDQQMAEVLEPYSILTVPFHWRQSSGSSYSRMYDFLEKPSTDYCPVIEATDGENVNPFGDRLGGWPVPIQHDPEPKFRDDRSRSFLPGNDEIRLLFSWGGEYFAGTRLMHSDLSGDGVMHLMMHREDMLAGRFDKAKALYQYT
;
A
#
# COMPACT_ATOMS: atom_id res chain seq x y z
N MET A 1 0.70 -8.96 -14.49
CA MET A 1 -0.26 -8.33 -13.56
C MET A 1 -1.57 -7.97 -14.27
N ALA A 2 -2.64 -8.77 -14.19
CA ALA A 2 -3.99 -8.55 -14.79
C ALA A 2 -4.70 -7.22 -14.45
N ALA A 3 -4.10 -6.10 -14.83
CA ALA A 3 -4.71 -4.78 -14.91
C ALA A 3 -5.09 -4.51 -16.37
N PHE A 4 -6.28 -4.00 -16.59
CA PHE A 4 -6.83 -3.72 -17.91
C PHE A 4 -7.42 -2.30 -17.92
N LEU A 5 -7.29 -1.58 -19.03
CA LEU A 5 -7.90 -0.25 -19.14
C LEU A 5 -9.41 -0.34 -19.32
N THR A 6 -9.88 -1.36 -20.04
CA THR A 6 -11.29 -1.52 -20.37
C THR A 6 -11.76 -2.96 -20.26
N LYS A 7 -13.08 -3.16 -20.17
CA LYS A 7 -13.69 -4.49 -20.27
C LYS A 7 -13.44 -5.14 -21.63
N GLU A 8 -13.22 -4.36 -22.69
CA GLU A 8 -12.93 -4.89 -24.02
C GLU A 8 -11.53 -5.49 -24.10
N ASP A 9 -10.57 -4.89 -23.39
CA ASP A 9 -9.22 -5.46 -23.26
C ASP A 9 -9.26 -6.82 -22.56
N ILE A 10 -10.12 -6.97 -21.53
CA ILE A 10 -10.36 -8.25 -20.87
C ILE A 10 -10.94 -9.28 -21.86
N ARG A 11 -11.93 -8.90 -22.68
CA ARG A 11 -12.50 -9.80 -23.69
C ARG A 11 -11.45 -10.26 -24.70
N ARG A 12 -10.64 -9.34 -25.19
CA ARG A 12 -9.56 -9.64 -26.14
C ARG A 12 -8.54 -10.59 -25.52
N ALA A 13 -8.05 -10.29 -24.32
CA ALA A 13 -7.08 -11.13 -23.63
C ALA A 13 -7.64 -12.54 -23.33
N LEU A 14 -8.93 -12.65 -22.96
CA LEU A 14 -9.58 -13.95 -22.81
C LEU A 14 -9.69 -14.70 -24.14
N ALA A 15 -10.01 -14.03 -25.24
CA ALA A 15 -10.10 -14.65 -26.56
C ALA A 15 -8.72 -15.16 -27.03
N ASP A 16 -7.67 -14.37 -26.86
CA ASP A 16 -6.29 -14.70 -27.23
C ASP A 16 -5.80 -15.98 -26.52
N GLU A 17 -6.17 -16.14 -25.25
CA GLU A 17 -5.84 -17.32 -24.45
C GLU A 17 -6.87 -18.47 -24.59
N ASN A 18 -7.84 -18.39 -25.51
CA ASN A 18 -8.91 -19.39 -25.72
C ASN A 18 -9.75 -19.65 -24.45
N LEU A 19 -10.13 -18.57 -23.77
CA LEU A 19 -10.89 -18.53 -22.52
C LEU A 19 -12.26 -17.83 -22.64
N SER A 20 -12.77 -17.58 -23.85
CA SER A 20 -14.05 -16.89 -24.05
C SER A 20 -15.24 -17.52 -23.30
N GLN A 21 -15.20 -18.83 -23.02
CA GLN A 21 -16.20 -19.50 -22.19
C GLN A 21 -16.28 -18.99 -20.74
N PHE A 22 -15.27 -18.25 -20.26
CA PHE A 22 -15.23 -17.66 -18.94
C PHE A 22 -15.67 -16.18 -18.93
N GLU A 23 -15.88 -15.55 -20.08
CA GLU A 23 -16.06 -14.11 -20.23
C GLU A 23 -17.10 -13.52 -19.27
N ASP A 24 -18.35 -13.98 -19.36
CA ASP A 24 -19.44 -13.44 -18.54
C ASP A 24 -19.14 -13.53 -17.05
N ARG A 25 -18.55 -14.66 -16.62
CA ARG A 25 -18.23 -14.89 -15.21
C ARG A 25 -17.04 -14.04 -14.77
N VAL A 26 -16.00 -13.90 -15.59
CA VAL A 26 -14.83 -13.06 -15.29
C VAL A 26 -15.27 -11.61 -15.18
N LEU A 27 -16.00 -11.10 -16.18
CA LEU A 27 -16.50 -9.72 -16.20
C LEU A 27 -17.43 -9.38 -15.03
N ALA A 28 -18.17 -10.37 -14.50
CA ALA A 28 -18.99 -10.20 -13.30
C ALA A 28 -18.18 -10.05 -12.00
N THR A 29 -16.89 -10.40 -12.02
CA THR A 29 -16.00 -10.33 -10.85
C THR A 29 -14.97 -9.20 -10.94
N VAL A 30 -14.92 -8.48 -12.06
CA VAL A 30 -13.99 -7.35 -12.26
C VAL A 30 -14.28 -6.24 -11.26
N LYS A 31 -13.22 -5.63 -10.70
CA LYS A 31 -13.35 -4.43 -9.86
C LYS A 31 -12.53 -3.26 -10.46
N PRO A 32 -13.04 -2.03 -10.38
CA PRO A 32 -12.23 -0.85 -10.69
C PRO A 32 -11.17 -0.67 -9.60
N ALA A 33 -10.03 -0.11 -9.98
CA ALA A 33 -8.97 0.31 -9.07
C ALA A 33 -8.23 1.53 -9.62
N ILE A 34 -7.45 2.17 -8.76
CA ILE A 34 -6.51 3.21 -9.14
C ILE A 34 -5.10 2.65 -8.96
N ASP A 35 -4.34 2.58 -10.05
CA ASP A 35 -2.89 2.36 -9.97
C ASP A 35 -2.18 3.70 -9.97
N PHE A 36 -0.94 3.72 -9.51
CA PHE A 36 -0.13 4.93 -9.45
C PHE A 36 1.18 4.81 -10.18
N VAL A 37 1.57 5.91 -10.81
CA VAL A 37 2.96 6.18 -11.17
C VAL A 37 3.56 7.02 -10.05
N ARG A 38 4.73 6.64 -9.56
CA ARG A 38 5.48 7.48 -8.62
C ARG A 38 6.34 8.46 -9.38
N ARG A 39 6.21 9.75 -9.08
CA ARG A 39 7.09 10.81 -9.59
C ARG A 39 7.80 11.51 -8.45
N GLN A 40 9.12 11.40 -8.41
CA GLN A 40 9.91 11.96 -7.32
C GLN A 40 10.00 13.49 -7.44
N ARG A 41 9.68 14.22 -6.36
CA ARG A 41 9.71 15.69 -6.29
C ARG A 41 10.22 16.15 -4.93
N LYS A 42 10.73 17.39 -4.86
CA LYS A 42 11.12 17.99 -3.57
C LYS A 42 9.88 18.22 -2.72
N ASP A 43 9.85 17.66 -1.52
CA ASP A 43 8.69 17.68 -0.64
C ASP A 43 8.24 19.12 -0.29
N LYS A 44 9.20 20.03 -0.09
CA LYS A 44 8.91 21.44 0.20
C LYS A 44 8.16 22.18 -0.92
N ASP A 45 8.26 21.71 -2.16
CA ASP A 45 7.67 22.35 -3.33
C ASP A 45 6.28 21.77 -3.66
N LEU A 46 5.85 20.73 -2.92
CA LEU A 46 4.57 20.07 -3.14
C LEU A 46 3.39 20.84 -2.54
N PRO A 47 2.24 20.92 -3.26
CA PRO A 47 0.98 21.36 -2.69
C PRO A 47 0.62 20.60 -1.42
N VAL A 48 -0.01 21.28 -0.48
CA VAL A 48 -0.52 20.67 0.75
C VAL A 48 -1.71 19.77 0.41
N GLY A 49 -1.72 18.57 0.97
CA GLY A 49 -2.81 17.59 0.80
C GLY A 49 -2.72 16.76 -0.47
N ILE A 50 -1.60 16.80 -1.20
CA ILE A 50 -1.40 15.94 -2.39
C ILE A 50 -1.19 14.48 -1.98
N SER A 51 -1.65 13.52 -2.79
CA SER A 51 -1.32 12.10 -2.60
C SER A 51 0.18 11.86 -2.81
N LYS A 52 0.85 11.31 -1.81
CA LYS A 52 2.30 11.06 -1.84
C LYS A 52 2.74 9.96 -0.90
N MET A 53 3.89 9.35 -1.22
CA MET A 53 4.67 8.49 -0.33
C MET A 53 5.96 9.20 0.11
N GLY A 54 6.30 9.06 1.38
CA GLY A 54 7.38 9.80 2.02
C GLY A 54 7.13 11.32 2.07
N GLY A 55 8.15 12.05 2.48
CA GLY A 55 8.05 13.48 2.77
C GLY A 55 7.54 13.75 4.17
N LEU A 56 7.03 14.96 4.40
CA LEU A 56 6.36 15.33 5.64
C LEU A 56 4.84 15.26 5.46
N PRO A 57 4.09 14.70 6.43
CA PRO A 57 2.64 14.63 6.31
C PRO A 57 2.03 16.03 6.37
N ASP A 58 0.97 16.22 5.59
CA ASP A 58 0.12 17.39 5.68
C ASP A 58 -1.04 17.07 6.64
N LEU A 59 -0.98 17.49 7.91
CA LEU A 59 -1.98 17.17 8.94
C LEU A 59 -2.79 18.42 9.33
N PRO A 60 -4.01 18.28 9.88
CA PRO A 60 -4.74 19.41 10.42
C PRO A 60 -3.97 20.11 11.55
N THR A 61 -4.08 21.44 11.64
CA THR A 61 -3.53 22.19 12.78
C THR A 61 -4.01 21.61 14.11
N GLY A 62 -3.07 21.30 15.00
CA GLY A 62 -3.36 20.73 16.32
C GLY A 62 -3.65 19.23 16.34
N PHE A 63 -3.49 18.53 15.21
CA PHE A 63 -3.57 17.09 15.16
C PHE A 63 -2.52 16.45 16.10
N ARG A 64 -2.97 15.53 16.96
CA ARG A 64 -2.06 14.77 17.82
C ARG A 64 -1.37 13.71 16.98
N TRP A 65 -0.04 13.71 16.98
CA TRP A 65 0.75 12.72 16.26
C TRP A 65 0.34 11.28 16.66
N PRO A 66 0.20 10.34 15.71
CA PRO A 66 -0.21 8.98 16.03
C PRO A 66 0.85 8.23 16.82
N THR A 67 0.42 7.49 17.83
CA THR A 67 1.30 6.71 18.70
C THR A 67 0.74 5.31 18.88
N ARG A 68 1.62 4.31 18.97
CA ARG A 68 1.25 2.99 19.50
C ARG A 68 1.41 2.95 21.01
N THR A 69 0.65 2.09 21.67
CA THR A 69 0.86 1.78 23.08
C THR A 69 2.18 1.03 23.30
N ALA A 70 2.64 0.98 24.54
CA ALA A 70 3.76 0.13 24.91
C ALA A 70 3.45 -1.35 24.60
N LEU A 71 4.39 -2.04 23.98
CA LEU A 71 4.28 -3.47 23.71
C LEU A 71 4.63 -4.24 24.99
N ALA A 72 3.93 -5.34 25.24
CA ALA A 72 4.25 -6.22 26.36
C ALA A 72 5.68 -6.75 26.20
N HIS A 73 6.43 -6.80 27.31
CA HIS A 73 7.75 -7.39 27.28
C HIS A 73 7.63 -8.88 27.00
N GLU A 74 8.07 -9.33 25.83
CA GLU A 74 8.20 -10.76 25.55
C GLU A 74 9.35 -11.32 26.40
N THR A 75 9.00 -11.90 27.56
CA THR A 75 9.95 -12.66 28.37
C THR A 75 10.26 -13.97 27.64
N GLY A 76 11.36 -14.05 26.90
CA GLY A 76 11.74 -15.34 26.30
C GLY A 76 12.96 -15.37 25.39
N ASN A 77 13.27 -14.28 24.68
CA ASN A 77 14.40 -14.25 23.75
C ASN A 77 15.34 -13.10 24.10
N GLU A 78 16.23 -13.30 25.08
CA GLU A 78 17.42 -12.45 25.17
C GLU A 78 18.31 -12.74 23.95
N PRO A 79 18.57 -11.77 23.06
CA PRO A 79 19.47 -11.96 21.95
C PRO A 79 20.86 -12.31 22.48
N THR A 80 21.43 -13.40 21.97
CA THR A 80 22.78 -13.87 22.32
C THR A 80 23.89 -13.09 21.60
N ALA A 81 23.55 -12.08 20.81
CA ALA A 81 24.48 -11.25 20.04
C ALA A 81 24.70 -9.88 20.70
N SER A 82 25.86 -9.28 20.41
CA SER A 82 26.15 -7.87 20.71
C SER A 82 25.05 -7.00 20.12
N ARG A 83 24.21 -6.39 20.97
CA ARG A 83 23.26 -5.36 20.54
C ARG A 83 24.05 -4.14 20.11
N ASP A 84 23.79 -3.66 18.90
CA ASP A 84 24.26 -2.32 18.54
C ASP A 84 23.34 -1.26 19.16
N ILE A 85 23.72 0.01 18.99
CA ILE A 85 22.98 1.13 19.58
C ILE A 85 21.54 1.17 19.06
N TYR A 86 21.30 0.80 17.81
CA TYR A 86 19.95 0.77 17.23
C TYR A 86 19.07 -0.29 17.90
N ASP A 87 19.58 -1.51 18.10
CA ASP A 87 18.84 -2.58 18.78
C ASP A 87 18.42 -2.19 20.21
N GLU A 88 19.31 -1.54 20.96
CA GLU A 88 19.00 -1.05 22.31
C GLU A 88 17.93 0.05 22.29
N MET A 89 18.05 1.02 21.38
CA MET A 89 17.08 2.11 21.23
C MET A 89 15.71 1.60 20.81
N ARG A 90 15.66 0.65 19.87
CA ARG A 90 14.43 0.03 19.40
C ARG A 90 13.73 -0.72 20.52
N GLU A 91 14.45 -1.50 21.30
CA GLU A 91 13.90 -2.22 22.46
C GLU A 91 13.35 -1.29 23.53
N GLU A 92 14.04 -0.17 23.80
CA GLU A 92 13.52 0.85 24.70
C GLU A 92 12.24 1.49 24.15
N ALA A 93 12.23 1.82 22.85
CA ALA A 93 11.06 2.38 22.16
C ALA A 93 9.84 1.45 22.21
N ARG A 94 10.03 0.12 22.12
CA ARG A 94 8.95 -0.87 22.22
C ARG A 94 8.31 -0.92 23.61
N ARG A 95 9.06 -0.63 24.67
CA ARG A 95 8.61 -0.70 26.07
C ARG A 95 7.79 0.52 26.54
N LYS A 96 7.62 1.53 25.69
CA LYS A 96 6.86 2.76 25.98
C LYS A 96 5.89 3.11 24.85
N GLU A 97 4.96 4.02 25.13
CA GLU A 97 4.20 4.70 24.06
C GLU A 97 5.21 5.32 23.09
N PHE A 98 5.02 5.09 21.79
CA PHE A 98 5.97 5.52 20.77
C PHE A 98 5.25 6.03 19.53
N SER A 99 5.77 7.13 18.99
CA SER A 99 5.25 7.74 17.76
C SER A 99 5.37 6.80 16.56
N LEU A 100 4.40 6.85 15.65
CA LEU A 100 4.46 6.14 14.37
C LEU A 100 5.08 7.04 13.30
N ALA A 101 5.89 6.48 12.40
CA ALA A 101 6.48 7.19 11.28
C ALA A 101 5.45 7.42 10.17
N PHE A 102 5.45 8.60 9.57
CA PHE A 102 4.62 8.84 8.39
C PHE A 102 5.16 8.05 7.19
N PHE A 103 4.28 7.35 6.49
CA PHE A 103 4.62 6.57 5.30
C PHE A 103 3.99 7.16 4.04
N ALA A 104 2.68 7.37 4.04
CA ALA A 104 1.96 7.89 2.88
C ALA A 104 0.68 8.64 3.25
N GLN A 105 0.24 9.53 2.37
CA GLN A 105 -1.08 10.14 2.42
C GLN A 105 -1.78 10.01 1.06
N LEU A 106 -3.07 9.68 1.05
CA LEU A 106 -3.90 9.51 -0.14
C LEU A 106 -5.12 10.41 -0.03
N ASN A 107 -5.21 11.42 -0.89
CA ASN A 107 -6.32 12.37 -0.88
C ASN A 107 -7.53 11.82 -1.65
N LEU A 108 -8.52 11.32 -0.90
CA LEU A 108 -9.72 10.72 -1.47
C LEU A 108 -10.60 11.75 -2.17
N ASN A 109 -10.57 13.03 -1.77
CA ASN A 109 -11.34 14.08 -2.47
C ASN A 109 -10.89 14.27 -3.92
N THR A 110 -9.60 14.04 -4.19
CA THR A 110 -9.06 14.07 -5.56
C THR A 110 -9.19 12.72 -6.26
N LEU A 111 -8.91 11.62 -5.55
CA LEU A 111 -8.90 10.28 -6.14
C LEU A 111 -10.31 9.79 -6.48
N SER A 112 -11.35 10.23 -5.75
CA SER A 112 -12.74 9.87 -6.03
C SER A 112 -13.29 10.41 -7.34
N LEU A 113 -12.59 11.37 -7.96
CA LEU A 113 -12.92 11.91 -9.27
C LEU A 113 -12.45 11.00 -10.43
N GLU A 114 -11.57 10.04 -10.14
CA GLU A 114 -11.07 9.08 -11.12
C GLU A 114 -12.16 8.06 -11.49
N ALA A 115 -12.24 7.71 -12.78
CA ALA A 115 -13.26 6.77 -13.27
C ALA A 115 -13.14 5.36 -12.67
N GLY A 116 -11.92 4.96 -12.30
CA GLY A 116 -11.57 3.69 -11.67
C GLY A 116 -11.64 3.71 -10.15
N PHE A 117 -12.21 4.74 -9.53
CA PHE A 117 -12.30 4.80 -8.07
C PHE A 117 -13.22 3.70 -7.54
N ASP A 118 -12.74 3.01 -6.50
CA ASP A 118 -13.48 1.92 -5.85
C ASP A 118 -14.60 2.50 -4.98
N LEU A 119 -15.85 2.22 -5.35
CA LEU A 119 -17.03 2.82 -4.69
C LEU A 119 -17.27 2.34 -3.26
N ASP A 120 -16.54 1.34 -2.78
CA ASP A 120 -16.57 0.97 -1.37
C ASP A 120 -15.66 1.86 -0.50
N LEU A 121 -14.72 2.58 -1.13
CA LEU A 121 -13.94 3.61 -0.45
C LEU A 121 -14.78 4.89 -0.29
N PRO A 122 -14.57 5.64 0.81
CA PRO A 122 -15.19 6.95 0.96
C PRO A 122 -14.66 7.90 -0.12
N ASP A 123 -15.54 8.78 -0.60
CA ASP A 123 -15.26 9.72 -1.69
C ASP A 123 -14.52 11.00 -1.25
N SER A 124 -14.21 11.10 0.05
CA SER A 124 -13.73 12.32 0.68
C SER A 124 -12.79 12.05 1.87
N GLY A 125 -12.04 13.08 2.26
CA GLY A 125 -11.01 13.02 3.29
C GLY A 125 -9.65 12.53 2.79
N ILE A 126 -8.70 12.38 3.70
CA ILE A 126 -7.34 11.89 3.40
C ILE A 126 -7.07 10.65 4.24
N LEU A 127 -6.63 9.58 3.59
CA LEU A 127 -6.07 8.41 4.28
C LEU A 127 -4.60 8.67 4.56
N TYR A 128 -4.19 8.49 5.81
CA TYR A 128 -2.80 8.51 6.22
C TYR A 128 -2.38 7.12 6.64
N ILE A 129 -1.23 6.69 6.13
CA ILE A 129 -0.58 5.45 6.49
C ILE A 129 0.62 5.82 7.33
N PHE A 130 0.67 5.26 8.54
CA PHE A 130 1.78 5.39 9.46
C PHE A 130 2.36 4.00 9.77
N GLU A 131 3.67 3.94 9.97
CA GLU A 131 4.45 2.74 10.22
C GLU A 131 5.05 2.77 11.63
N ASP A 132 4.97 1.66 12.35
CA ASP A 132 5.80 1.38 13.52
C ASP A 132 7.17 0.86 13.06
N ILE A 133 8.14 1.77 12.94
CA ILE A 133 9.52 1.44 12.55
C ILE A 133 10.26 0.57 13.58
N THR A 134 9.63 0.24 14.71
CA THR A 134 10.14 -0.70 15.71
C THR A 134 9.61 -2.12 15.55
N ALA A 135 8.62 -2.35 14.69
CA ALA A 135 8.02 -3.65 14.44
C ALA A 135 9.05 -4.62 13.80
N TYR A 136 9.01 -5.90 14.17
CA TYR A 136 9.92 -6.93 13.65
C TYR A 136 9.40 -7.57 12.36
N ASP A 137 8.09 -7.58 12.19
CA ASP A 137 7.38 -8.07 11.03
C ASP A 137 6.25 -7.08 10.71
N GLU A 138 5.58 -7.30 9.59
CA GLU A 138 4.51 -6.43 9.12
C GLU A 138 3.21 -6.54 9.92
N HIS A 139 3.07 -7.56 10.77
CA HIS A 139 1.84 -7.79 11.52
C HIS A 139 1.68 -6.70 12.59
N GLU A 140 0.73 -5.79 12.34
CA GLU A 140 0.46 -4.59 13.15
C GLU A 140 1.48 -3.45 13.00
N ALA A 141 2.41 -3.55 12.04
CA ALA A 141 3.36 -2.49 11.78
C ALA A 141 2.76 -1.24 11.14
N TYR A 142 1.56 -1.33 10.56
CA TYR A 142 0.93 -0.21 9.85
C TYR A 142 -0.39 0.15 10.48
N CYS A 143 -0.61 1.45 10.66
CA CYS A 143 -1.88 2.04 11.09
C CYS A 143 -2.40 2.97 10.01
N VAL A 144 -3.69 2.83 9.66
CA VAL A 144 -4.35 3.69 8.69
C VAL A 144 -5.39 4.56 9.38
N PHE A 145 -5.28 5.87 9.15
CA PHE A 145 -6.21 6.86 9.68
C PHE A 145 -6.92 7.56 8.54
N ARG A 146 -8.22 7.79 8.66
CA ARG A 146 -8.94 8.71 7.77
C ARG A 146 -9.21 10.00 8.52
N ILE A 147 -8.82 11.12 7.93
CA ILE A 147 -9.11 12.46 8.44
C ILE A 147 -10.02 13.14 7.42
N GLU A 148 -11.19 13.57 7.87
CA GLU A 148 -12.12 14.37 7.05
C GLU A 148 -11.55 15.79 6.85
N GLU A 149 -11.69 16.35 5.65
CA GLU A 149 -11.18 17.71 5.33
C GLU A 149 -11.82 18.82 6.18
N ASN A 150 -12.96 18.56 6.81
CA ASN A 150 -13.63 19.54 7.67
C ASN A 150 -12.92 19.81 9.01
N LEU A 151 -11.80 19.13 9.30
CA LEU A 151 -11.06 19.24 10.55
C LEU A 151 -10.08 20.42 10.62
N GLY A 152 -10.00 21.26 9.59
CA GLY A 152 -9.26 22.52 9.61
C GLY A 152 -8.28 22.67 8.45
N ARG A 153 -7.44 23.71 8.53
CA ARG A 153 -6.39 23.94 7.53
C ARG A 153 -5.31 22.87 7.70
N LEU A 154 -4.95 22.20 6.60
CA LEU A 154 -3.82 21.29 6.55
C LEU A 154 -2.51 22.09 6.54
N GLU A 155 -1.53 21.61 7.31
CA GLU A 155 -0.19 22.18 7.42
C GLU A 155 0.84 21.04 7.38
N ARG A 156 2.06 21.34 6.92
CA ARG A 156 3.13 20.34 6.85
C ARG A 156 3.78 20.17 8.22
N HIS A 157 3.78 18.96 8.75
CA HIS A 157 4.29 18.67 10.10
C HIS A 157 5.64 17.95 10.08
N THR A 158 6.58 18.39 10.92
CA THR A 158 7.82 17.66 11.19
C THR A 158 7.54 16.49 12.13
N PRO A 159 8.21 15.33 11.94
CA PRO A 159 8.04 14.20 12.84
C PRO A 159 8.60 14.50 14.24
N PRO A 160 8.11 13.80 15.28
CA PRO A 160 8.74 13.74 16.59
C PRO A 160 10.24 13.38 16.53
N GLU A 161 11.04 14.00 17.40
CA GLU A 161 12.50 13.84 17.43
C GLU A 161 12.93 12.38 17.69
N GLU A 162 12.17 11.66 18.52
CA GLU A 162 12.43 10.25 18.84
C GLU A 162 12.40 9.32 17.60
N LEU A 163 11.57 9.63 16.59
CA LEU A 163 11.55 8.90 15.33
C LEU A 163 12.82 9.16 14.52
N VAL A 164 13.24 10.42 14.44
CA VAL A 164 14.44 10.83 13.70
C VAL A 164 15.66 10.17 14.31
N LEU A 165 15.80 10.22 15.64
CA LEU A 165 16.92 9.60 16.35
C LEU A 165 16.99 8.10 16.12
N LEU A 166 15.85 7.39 16.19
CA LEU A 166 15.82 5.94 15.96
C LEU A 166 16.14 5.59 14.50
N SER A 167 15.55 6.32 13.54
CA SER A 167 15.82 6.15 12.11
C SER A 167 17.29 6.37 11.79
N ASP A 168 17.87 7.47 12.25
CA ASP A 168 19.28 7.81 12.01
C ASP A 168 20.25 6.85 12.73
N ALA A 169 19.84 6.25 13.86
CA ALA A 169 20.61 5.19 14.49
C ALA A 169 20.65 3.91 13.65
N LYS A 170 19.58 3.61 12.91
CA LYS A 170 19.50 2.44 12.03
C LYS A 170 20.40 2.57 10.80
N ASP A 171 20.36 3.73 10.14
CA ASP A 171 21.24 4.03 9.02
C ASP A 171 21.83 5.44 9.15
N PRO A 172 22.97 5.58 9.86
CA PRO A 172 23.62 6.86 10.07
C PRO A 172 24.26 7.42 8.80
N THR A 173 24.34 6.63 7.73
CA THR A 173 24.90 7.07 6.44
C THR A 173 23.89 7.83 5.59
N LEU A 174 22.60 7.68 5.89
CA LEU A 174 21.51 8.36 5.21
C LEU A 174 20.55 9.06 6.20
N PRO A 175 21.01 10.12 6.90
CA PRO A 175 20.19 10.81 7.90
C PRO A 175 18.86 11.31 7.32
N PHE A 176 17.80 11.25 8.12
CA PHE A 176 16.46 11.68 7.71
C PHE A 176 16.42 13.14 7.24
N SER A 177 17.25 14.01 7.82
CA SER A 177 17.37 15.42 7.43
C SER A 177 17.87 15.65 6.00
N ASP A 178 18.68 14.71 5.49
CA ASP A 178 19.31 14.81 4.18
C ASP A 178 18.37 14.34 3.06
N GLN A 179 17.36 13.56 3.42
CA GLN A 179 16.30 13.14 2.53
C GLN A 179 15.29 14.30 2.37
N GLN A 180 15.08 14.78 1.15
CA GLN A 180 14.27 15.97 0.88
C GLN A 180 13.18 15.75 -0.18
N MET A 181 13.06 14.53 -0.68
CA MET A 181 12.13 14.18 -1.73
C MET A 181 10.89 13.48 -1.17
N ALA A 182 9.81 13.52 -1.93
CA ALA A 182 8.63 12.69 -1.76
C ALA A 182 8.23 12.15 -3.13
N GLU A 183 7.53 11.02 -3.13
CA GLU A 183 7.04 10.37 -4.34
C GLU A 183 5.57 10.76 -4.51
N VAL A 184 5.32 11.66 -5.46
CA VAL A 184 3.96 12.06 -5.83
C VAL A 184 3.30 10.86 -6.51
N LEU A 185 2.11 10.52 -6.06
CA LEU A 185 1.32 9.44 -6.63
C LEU A 185 0.40 10.00 -7.72
N GLU A 186 0.77 9.77 -8.98
CA GLU A 186 -0.02 10.17 -10.16
C GLU A 186 -1.00 9.03 -10.50
N PRO A 187 -2.32 9.22 -10.29
CA PRO A 187 -3.29 8.15 -10.44
C PRO A 187 -3.61 7.86 -11.91
N TYR A 188 -3.96 6.60 -12.19
CA TYR A 188 -4.64 6.22 -13.41
C TYR A 188 -5.62 5.07 -13.15
N SER A 189 -6.73 5.11 -13.87
CA SER A 189 -7.84 4.17 -13.68
C SER A 189 -7.59 2.85 -14.40
N ILE A 190 -7.84 1.74 -13.72
CA ILE A 190 -7.75 0.38 -14.27
C ILE A 190 -8.93 -0.49 -13.82
N LEU A 191 -9.02 -1.67 -14.42
CA LEU A 191 -9.87 -2.79 -14.03
C LEU A 191 -8.99 -3.97 -13.64
N THR A 192 -9.28 -4.58 -12.50
CA THR A 192 -8.57 -5.76 -11.99
C THR A 192 -9.45 -7.01 -12.06
N VAL A 193 -8.80 -8.16 -12.21
CA VAL A 193 -9.45 -9.48 -12.19
C VAL A 193 -8.95 -10.28 -10.97
N PRO A 194 -9.82 -10.97 -10.22
CA PRO A 194 -9.39 -11.66 -9.00
C PRO A 194 -8.50 -12.86 -9.30
N PHE A 195 -7.45 -13.02 -8.51
CA PHE A 195 -6.48 -14.11 -8.65
C PHE A 195 -7.11 -15.51 -8.52
N HIS A 196 -8.22 -15.65 -7.78
CA HIS A 196 -8.90 -16.95 -7.60
C HIS A 196 -9.40 -17.59 -8.90
N TRP A 197 -9.50 -16.84 -10.00
CA TRP A 197 -9.78 -17.40 -11.32
C TRP A 197 -8.75 -18.46 -11.72
N ARG A 198 -7.49 -18.28 -11.33
CA ARG A 198 -6.39 -19.24 -11.53
C ARG A 198 -6.81 -20.63 -11.05
N GLN A 199 -7.21 -20.74 -9.79
CA GLN A 199 -7.60 -22.02 -9.17
C GLN A 199 -8.98 -22.52 -9.62
N SER A 200 -9.89 -21.60 -9.98
CA SER A 200 -11.29 -21.92 -10.33
C SER A 200 -11.51 -22.33 -11.78
N SER A 201 -10.46 -22.29 -12.61
CA SER A 201 -10.52 -22.57 -14.06
C SER A 201 -10.36 -24.05 -14.43
N GLY A 202 -10.08 -24.92 -13.46
CA GLY A 202 -9.99 -26.37 -13.65
C GLY A 202 -8.96 -26.77 -14.72
N SER A 203 -9.40 -27.49 -15.75
CA SER A 203 -8.52 -27.91 -16.86
C SER A 203 -7.93 -26.75 -17.68
N SER A 204 -8.46 -25.53 -17.52
CA SER A 204 -7.95 -24.32 -18.17
C SER A 204 -6.89 -23.57 -17.35
N TYR A 205 -6.43 -24.15 -16.22
CA TYR A 205 -5.48 -23.52 -15.29
C TYR A 205 -4.29 -22.83 -15.97
N SER A 206 -3.59 -23.51 -16.87
CA SER A 206 -2.40 -22.95 -17.51
C SER A 206 -2.70 -21.71 -18.35
N ARG A 207 -3.84 -21.71 -19.07
CA ARG A 207 -4.26 -20.56 -19.89
C ARG A 207 -4.76 -19.42 -19.02
N MET A 208 -5.47 -19.74 -17.94
CA MET A 208 -5.92 -18.75 -16.98
C MET A 208 -4.75 -18.11 -16.23
N TYR A 209 -3.71 -18.89 -15.91
CA TYR A 209 -2.45 -18.36 -15.39
C TYR A 209 -1.83 -17.38 -16.37
N ASP A 210 -1.69 -17.79 -17.63
CA ASP A 210 -1.17 -16.93 -18.68
C ASP A 210 -2.01 -15.64 -18.85
N PHE A 211 -3.33 -15.73 -18.88
CA PHE A 211 -4.22 -14.57 -18.90
C PHE A 211 -4.03 -13.63 -17.69
N LEU A 212 -3.82 -14.17 -16.48
CA LEU A 212 -3.68 -13.36 -15.26
C LEU A 212 -2.27 -12.75 -15.09
N GLU A 213 -1.24 -13.46 -15.54
CA GLU A 213 0.16 -13.03 -15.43
C GLU A 213 0.60 -12.17 -16.61
N LYS A 214 0.06 -12.44 -17.82
CA LYS A 214 0.39 -11.76 -19.09
C LYS A 214 -0.65 -10.73 -19.55
N PRO A 215 -0.97 -9.65 -18.85
CA PRO A 215 -1.17 -8.43 -19.61
C PRO A 215 0.20 -7.95 -20.05
N SER A 216 0.34 -7.78 -21.35
CA SER A 216 1.42 -7.06 -21.95
C SER A 216 1.45 -5.63 -21.40
N THR A 217 2.62 -5.01 -21.46
CA THR A 217 2.81 -3.55 -21.38
C THR A 217 1.78 -2.75 -22.20
N ASP A 218 1.08 -3.40 -23.14
CA ASP A 218 0.06 -2.82 -24.02
C ASP A 218 -1.20 -2.33 -23.29
N TYR A 219 -1.44 -2.76 -22.04
CA TYR A 219 -2.60 -2.34 -21.24
C TYR A 219 -2.24 -1.42 -20.07
N CYS A 220 -0.96 -1.01 -19.96
CA CYS A 220 -0.53 0.03 -19.04
C CYS A 220 -0.54 1.39 -19.75
N PRO A 221 -0.83 2.50 -19.05
CA PRO A 221 -0.64 3.82 -19.63
C PRO A 221 0.83 4.01 -20.03
N VAL A 222 1.06 4.71 -21.14
CA VAL A 222 2.41 5.15 -21.50
C VAL A 222 2.82 6.23 -20.51
N ILE A 223 3.91 5.97 -19.80
CA ILE A 223 4.42 6.90 -18.80
C ILE A 223 5.44 7.80 -19.48
N GLU A 224 5.07 9.07 -19.63
CA GLU A 224 5.98 10.09 -20.15
C GLU A 224 6.92 10.55 -19.03
N ALA A 225 8.22 10.34 -19.26
CA ALA A 225 9.30 10.85 -18.43
C ALA A 225 10.15 11.80 -19.27
N THR A 226 10.50 12.94 -18.71
CA THR A 226 11.52 13.83 -19.28
C THR A 226 12.91 13.43 -18.81
N ASP A 227 13.94 13.78 -19.57
CA ASP A 227 15.33 13.43 -19.26
C ASP A 227 15.71 13.88 -17.83
N GLY A 228 16.11 12.91 -17.00
CA GLY A 228 16.51 13.14 -15.61
C GLY A 228 15.39 13.08 -14.58
N GLU A 229 14.15 12.76 -14.98
CA GLU A 229 13.07 12.49 -14.02
C GLU A 229 13.13 11.06 -13.46
N ASN A 230 12.95 10.96 -12.15
CA ASN A 230 12.73 9.70 -11.45
C ASN A 230 11.23 9.40 -11.47
N VAL A 231 10.82 8.53 -12.40
CA VAL A 231 9.43 8.08 -12.58
C VAL A 231 9.36 6.58 -12.79
N ASN A 232 8.49 5.86 -12.08
CA ASN A 232 8.34 4.41 -12.24
C ASN A 232 6.98 3.94 -11.67
N PRO A 233 6.26 3.03 -12.36
CA PRO A 233 5.12 2.33 -11.77
C PRO A 233 5.62 1.14 -10.93
N PHE A 234 5.77 1.34 -9.62
CA PHE A 234 6.17 0.28 -8.68
C PHE A 234 5.02 -0.69 -8.31
N GLY A 235 3.92 -0.66 -9.08
CA GLY A 235 2.75 -1.49 -8.84
C GLY A 235 1.87 -1.03 -7.66
N ASP A 236 1.91 0.26 -7.32
CA ASP A 236 1.08 0.79 -6.25
C ASP A 236 -0.38 0.87 -6.69
N ARG A 237 -1.29 0.52 -5.78
CA ARG A 237 -2.71 0.40 -6.10
C ARG A 237 -3.59 0.77 -4.92
N LEU A 238 -4.67 1.50 -5.19
CA LEU A 238 -5.79 1.75 -4.28
C LEU A 238 -7.04 1.00 -4.78
N GLY A 239 -7.59 0.12 -3.93
CA GLY A 239 -8.79 -0.66 -4.23
C GLY A 239 -8.60 -1.83 -5.21
N GLY A 240 -9.71 -2.41 -5.66
CA GLY A 240 -9.71 -3.54 -6.61
C GLY A 240 -9.34 -4.89 -6.01
N TRP A 241 -8.57 -5.68 -6.75
CA TRP A 241 -8.10 -7.02 -6.36
C TRP A 241 -6.59 -7.01 -6.13
N PRO A 242 -6.08 -7.77 -5.14
CA PRO A 242 -4.66 -7.86 -4.87
C PRO A 242 -3.91 -8.55 -6.03
N VAL A 243 -2.65 -8.16 -6.19
CA VAL A 243 -1.69 -8.82 -7.10
C VAL A 243 -0.73 -9.62 -6.23
N PRO A 244 -0.92 -10.94 -6.11
CA PRO A 244 0.01 -11.76 -5.35
C PRO A 244 1.32 -11.97 -6.11
N ILE A 245 2.43 -11.98 -5.39
CA ILE A 245 3.73 -12.46 -5.88
C ILE A 245 3.88 -13.96 -5.56
N GLN A 246 3.53 -14.36 -4.34
CA GLN A 246 3.77 -15.71 -3.84
C GLN A 246 2.50 -16.56 -3.81
N HIS A 247 1.54 -16.13 -2.99
CA HIS A 247 0.27 -16.82 -2.77
C HIS A 247 -0.84 -15.81 -2.60
N ASP A 248 -2.08 -16.28 -2.72
CA ASP A 248 -3.28 -15.48 -2.48
C ASP A 248 -3.23 -14.86 -1.06
N PRO A 249 -3.28 -13.51 -0.93
CA PRO A 249 -3.16 -12.85 0.35
C PRO A 249 -4.47 -12.90 1.14
N GLU A 250 -5.62 -12.98 0.48
CA GLU A 250 -6.95 -12.82 1.09
C GLU A 250 -7.22 -13.82 2.24
N PRO A 251 -6.82 -15.11 2.16
CA PRO A 251 -6.96 -16.07 3.27
C PRO A 251 -6.26 -15.69 4.57
N LYS A 252 -5.23 -14.83 4.53
CA LYS A 252 -4.51 -14.39 5.74
C LYS A 252 -5.36 -13.44 6.60
N PHE A 253 -6.32 -12.76 5.98
CA PHE A 253 -7.13 -11.71 6.59
C PHE A 253 -8.51 -12.19 7.06
N ARG A 254 -8.83 -13.48 6.88
CA ARG A 254 -10.09 -14.08 7.36
C ARG A 254 -9.95 -14.72 8.73
N ASP A 255 -11.05 -14.66 9.47
CA ASP A 255 -11.23 -15.40 10.72
C ASP A 255 -11.41 -16.90 10.46
N ASP A 256 -12.23 -17.28 9.47
CA ASP A 256 -12.47 -18.69 9.07
C ASP A 256 -11.65 -19.07 7.83
N ARG A 257 -10.52 -19.75 8.06
CA ARG A 257 -9.61 -20.23 7.01
C ARG A 257 -10.07 -21.52 6.31
N SER A 258 -11.19 -22.12 6.70
CA SER A 258 -11.66 -23.40 6.15
C SER A 258 -12.41 -23.28 4.82
N ARG A 259 -12.86 -22.07 4.45
CA ARG A 259 -13.61 -21.82 3.22
C ARG A 259 -12.70 -21.34 2.09
N SER A 260 -12.80 -21.98 0.92
CA SER A 260 -12.13 -21.48 -0.29
C SER A 260 -12.73 -20.15 -0.74
N PHE A 261 -11.89 -19.26 -1.26
CA PHE A 261 -12.37 -18.10 -1.97
C PHE A 261 -12.84 -18.51 -3.37
N LEU A 262 -14.07 -18.16 -3.69
CA LEU A 262 -14.56 -18.19 -5.07
C LEU A 262 -14.20 -16.85 -5.73
N PRO A 263 -13.96 -16.83 -7.06
CA PRO A 263 -13.74 -15.58 -7.78
C PRO A 263 -14.91 -14.62 -7.55
N GLY A 264 -14.59 -13.37 -7.18
CA GLY A 264 -15.58 -12.34 -6.89
C GLY A 264 -16.08 -12.32 -5.44
N ASN A 265 -15.61 -13.21 -4.56
CA ASN A 265 -15.84 -13.04 -3.12
C ASN A 265 -15.15 -11.77 -2.65
N ASP A 266 -15.91 -10.79 -2.18
CA ASP A 266 -15.43 -9.47 -1.80
C ASP A 266 -15.45 -9.24 -0.28
N GLU A 267 -15.45 -10.31 0.51
CA GLU A 267 -15.37 -10.27 1.99
C GLU A 267 -14.13 -9.51 2.48
N ILE A 268 -12.98 -9.74 1.83
CA ILE A 268 -11.73 -9.04 2.08
C ILE A 268 -11.45 -8.10 0.91
N ARG A 269 -10.97 -6.91 1.21
CA ARG A 269 -10.67 -5.86 0.22
C ARG A 269 -9.24 -5.39 0.34
N LEU A 270 -8.62 -5.20 -0.82
CA LEU A 270 -7.40 -4.41 -0.92
C LEU A 270 -7.77 -2.95 -0.61
N LEU A 271 -7.13 -2.39 0.40
CA LEU A 271 -7.16 -0.95 0.66
C LEU A 271 -6.09 -0.28 -0.20
N PHE A 272 -4.82 -0.57 0.07
CA PHE A 272 -3.70 0.00 -0.67
C PHE A 272 -2.57 -1.03 -0.75
N SER A 273 -1.85 -1.09 -1.87
CA SER A 273 -0.59 -1.81 -1.99
C SER A 273 0.50 -0.93 -2.58
N TRP A 274 1.75 -1.25 -2.27
CA TRP A 274 2.90 -0.56 -2.83
C TRP A 274 4.09 -1.50 -3.02
N GLY A 275 4.91 -1.21 -4.03
CA GLY A 275 6.23 -1.84 -4.18
C GLY A 275 7.21 -1.35 -3.10
N GLY A 276 8.03 -2.23 -2.57
CA GLY A 276 8.99 -1.91 -1.49
C GLY A 276 10.16 -1.01 -1.93
N GLU A 277 10.33 -0.81 -3.24
CA GLU A 277 11.34 0.08 -3.82
C GLU A 277 10.93 1.55 -3.73
N TYR A 278 11.92 2.44 -3.66
CA TYR A 278 11.76 3.89 -3.70
C TYR A 278 13.01 4.55 -4.30
N PHE A 279 12.84 5.77 -4.81
CA PHE A 279 13.94 6.54 -5.36
C PHE A 279 14.85 7.09 -4.25
N ALA A 280 16.15 7.17 -4.53
CA ALA A 280 17.13 7.74 -3.61
C ALA A 280 16.74 9.17 -3.19
N GLY A 281 16.79 9.45 -1.88
CA GLY A 281 16.45 10.75 -1.31
C GLY A 281 14.97 10.96 -1.00
N THR A 282 14.09 9.99 -1.31
CA THR A 282 12.71 9.94 -0.80
C THR A 282 12.74 9.86 0.71
N ARG A 283 12.12 10.84 1.38
CA ARG A 283 12.12 10.99 2.84
C ARG A 283 11.19 9.97 3.48
N LEU A 284 11.76 8.83 3.85
CA LEU A 284 11.12 7.78 4.63
C LEU A 284 11.98 7.47 5.86
N MET A 285 11.34 7.12 6.97
CA MET A 285 12.07 6.66 8.15
C MET A 285 12.60 5.25 7.90
N HIS A 286 13.80 4.96 8.38
CA HIS A 286 14.42 3.65 8.20
C HIS A 286 13.73 2.61 9.08
N SER A 287 13.33 1.48 8.49
CA SER A 287 12.70 0.35 9.19
C SER A 287 13.22 -0.99 8.67
N ASP A 288 12.96 -2.06 9.41
CA ASP A 288 13.32 -3.42 8.98
C ASP A 288 12.37 -3.99 7.92
N LEU A 289 11.28 -3.30 7.61
CA LEU A 289 10.20 -3.81 6.76
C LEU A 289 10.37 -3.40 5.29
N SER A 290 11.59 -3.05 4.88
CA SER A 290 11.96 -2.72 3.51
C SER A 290 12.45 -3.95 2.72
N GLY A 291 12.21 -4.00 1.41
CA GLY A 291 12.78 -5.04 0.55
C GLY A 291 12.25 -5.01 -0.89
N ASP A 292 12.68 -6.00 -1.67
CA ASP A 292 12.13 -6.28 -3.01
C ASP A 292 10.85 -7.11 -2.87
N GLY A 293 9.70 -6.49 -3.17
CA GLY A 293 8.39 -7.07 -2.93
C GLY A 293 7.25 -6.05 -2.97
N VAL A 294 6.08 -6.50 -2.56
CA VAL A 294 4.86 -5.69 -2.45
C VAL A 294 4.28 -5.85 -1.04
N MET A 295 3.91 -4.72 -0.44
CA MET A 295 3.09 -4.70 0.76
C MET A 295 1.62 -4.58 0.38
N HIS A 296 0.75 -5.37 1.01
CA HIS A 296 -0.71 -5.27 0.86
C HIS A 296 -1.33 -4.84 2.18
N LEU A 297 -1.99 -3.68 2.21
CA LEU A 297 -2.94 -3.31 3.25
C LEU A 297 -4.33 -3.80 2.85
N MET A 298 -4.88 -4.71 3.64
CA MET A 298 -6.16 -5.34 3.38
C MET A 298 -7.06 -5.30 4.62
N MET A 299 -8.36 -5.31 4.42
CA MET A 299 -9.35 -5.25 5.50
C MET A 299 -10.66 -5.94 5.10
N HIS A 300 -11.51 -6.22 6.09
CA HIS A 300 -12.87 -6.66 5.79
C HIS A 300 -13.65 -5.56 5.08
N ARG A 301 -14.45 -5.94 4.08
CA ARG A 301 -15.33 -5.00 3.36
C ARG A 301 -16.29 -4.25 4.28
N GLU A 302 -16.82 -4.93 5.30
CA GLU A 302 -17.70 -4.28 6.28
C GLU A 302 -17.01 -3.17 7.06
N ASP A 303 -15.72 -3.33 7.37
CA ASP A 303 -14.92 -2.31 8.05
C ASP A 303 -14.62 -1.14 7.11
N MET A 304 -14.34 -1.42 5.84
CA MET A 304 -14.11 -0.40 4.81
C MET A 304 -15.36 0.48 4.62
N LEU A 305 -16.52 -0.15 4.43
CA LEU A 305 -17.81 0.54 4.29
C LEU A 305 -18.19 1.32 5.55
N ALA A 306 -17.79 0.83 6.73
CA ALA A 306 -18.00 1.52 8.00
C ALA A 306 -16.94 2.60 8.31
N GLY A 307 -15.94 2.79 7.44
CA GLY A 307 -14.85 3.75 7.63
C GLY A 307 -13.88 3.39 8.76
N ARG A 308 -13.81 2.13 9.18
CA ARG A 308 -12.95 1.62 10.28
C ARG A 308 -11.56 1.24 9.75
N PHE A 309 -10.85 2.21 9.18
CA PHE A 309 -9.54 2.00 8.56
C PHE A 309 -8.44 1.60 9.55
N ASP A 310 -8.63 1.85 10.84
CA ASP A 310 -7.78 1.38 11.94
C ASP A 310 -7.68 -0.15 12.01
N LYS A 311 -8.61 -0.87 11.37
CA LYS A 311 -8.61 -2.34 11.27
C LYS A 311 -7.89 -2.90 10.05
N ALA A 312 -7.33 -2.06 9.20
CA ALA A 312 -6.51 -2.52 8.10
C ALA A 312 -5.28 -3.28 8.63
N LYS A 313 -4.91 -4.36 7.94
CA LYS A 313 -3.79 -5.22 8.29
C LYS A 313 -2.84 -5.28 7.11
N ALA A 314 -1.54 -5.41 7.38
CA ALA A 314 -0.51 -5.55 6.37
C ALA A 314 -0.11 -7.01 6.14
N LEU A 315 0.31 -7.32 4.92
CA LEU A 315 1.00 -8.54 4.53
C LEU A 315 2.09 -8.18 3.53
N TYR A 316 3.32 -8.60 3.79
CA TYR A 316 4.42 -8.41 2.85
C TYR A 316 4.60 -9.67 1.99
N GLN A 317 4.83 -9.48 0.70
CA GLN A 317 5.19 -10.55 -0.23
C GLN A 317 6.45 -10.16 -0.98
N TYR A 318 7.44 -11.04 -1.00
CA TYR A 318 8.73 -10.82 -1.65
C TYR A 318 8.90 -11.75 -2.86
N THR A 319 9.78 -11.34 -3.77
CA THR A 319 10.16 -12.07 -5.00
C THR A 319 11.05 -13.28 -4.72
#